data_AF-A0A2X4PKW5-F1
#
_entry.id   AF-A0A2X4PKW5-F1
#
_cell.length_a   1.000
_cell.length_b   1.000
_cell.length_c   1.000
_cell.angle_alpha   90.00
_cell.angle_beta   90.00
_cell.angle_gamma   90.00
#
_symmetry.space_group_name_H-M   'P 1'
#
loop_
_entity.id
_entity.type
_entity.pdbx_description
1 polymer ?
#
loop_
_entity_poly.entity_id
_entity_poly.type
_entity_poly.pdbx_seq_one_letter_code
_entity_poly.pdbx_strand_id
1 'polypeptide(L)'
;MKRKVFVSYKYSDSKVYRLNDIPLWETTTARHYVDKLTEILEKEHHIYKGEDDGESLADFQDSTIGSKLADKIFDSSVTIVLISKGMKESKPERDQWIPWEISYSLKEQTRNYGRSKTNGIIAVVLPDEFGSYEYYITRDVICDCRSLNTSFLFQILRENMFNIKKPNRRICEGSWVYSGDCSYIQSVKWEDFVKNPSRYIDKAIELRDRKDEFDVIKNIK
;
A
#
# COMPACT_ATOMS: atom_id res chain seq x y z
N MET A 1 -5.77 -1.59 18.41
CA MET A 1 -5.27 -0.37 19.14
C MET A 1 -5.31 0.81 18.19
N LYS A 2 -5.49 2.04 18.68
CA LYS A 2 -5.41 3.26 17.85
C LYS A 2 -4.05 3.37 17.15
N ARG A 3 -4.04 3.63 15.83
CA ARG A 3 -2.83 3.72 14.98
C ARG A 3 -2.85 5.01 14.19
N LYS A 4 -1.67 5.56 13.92
CA LYS A 4 -1.47 6.64 12.94
C LYS A 4 -1.14 6.01 11.60
N VAL A 5 -1.96 6.28 10.59
CA VAL A 5 -1.98 5.59 9.30
C VAL A 5 -1.75 6.59 8.18
N PHE A 6 -0.63 6.47 7.49
CA PHE A 6 -0.35 7.18 6.25
C PHE A 6 -0.98 6.43 5.07
N VAL A 7 -1.48 7.14 4.05
CA VAL A 7 -2.05 6.52 2.84
C VAL A 7 -1.32 7.04 1.62
N SER A 8 -0.72 6.13 0.86
CA SER A 8 0.00 6.39 -0.40
C SER A 8 -0.83 5.87 -1.58
N TYR A 9 -1.09 6.72 -2.57
CA TYR A 9 -1.96 6.43 -3.71
C TYR A 9 -1.74 7.44 -4.84
N LYS A 10 -2.25 7.15 -6.04
CA LYS A 10 -2.23 8.10 -7.15
C LYS A 10 -3.54 8.86 -7.19
N TYR A 11 -3.52 10.14 -6.80
CA TYR A 11 -4.71 10.99 -6.59
C TYR A 11 -5.79 10.85 -7.68
N SER A 12 -5.41 11.11 -8.94
CA SER A 12 -6.33 11.17 -10.08
C SER A 12 -6.47 9.84 -10.84
N ASP A 13 -6.05 8.70 -10.28
CA ASP A 13 -6.22 7.43 -10.99
C ASP A 13 -7.69 7.03 -11.06
N SER A 14 -8.26 7.07 -12.26
CA SER A 14 -9.63 6.67 -12.56
C SER A 14 -9.78 5.22 -13.01
N LYS A 15 -8.70 4.44 -13.06
CA LYS A 15 -8.74 3.00 -13.40
C LYS A 15 -9.18 2.13 -12.22
N VAL A 16 -10.31 2.51 -11.62
CA VAL A 16 -10.88 1.91 -10.42
C VAL A 16 -12.39 1.73 -10.59
N TYR A 17 -12.97 0.80 -9.85
CA TYR A 17 -14.42 0.56 -9.92
C TYR A 17 -15.21 1.77 -9.41
N ARG A 18 -16.37 2.00 -10.03
CA ARG A 18 -17.27 3.09 -9.66
C ARG A 18 -17.84 2.88 -8.26
N LEU A 19 -17.78 3.91 -7.42
CA LEU A 19 -18.42 3.92 -6.11
C LEU A 19 -19.86 4.46 -6.22
N ASN A 20 -20.81 3.81 -5.54
CA ASN A 20 -22.26 4.06 -5.71
C ASN A 20 -22.74 5.45 -5.27
N ASP A 21 -22.03 6.06 -4.34
CA ASP A 21 -22.26 7.38 -3.76
C ASP A 21 -21.67 8.52 -4.59
N ILE A 22 -20.89 8.21 -5.63
CA ILE A 22 -20.35 9.21 -6.54
C ILE A 22 -21.40 9.57 -7.60
N PRO A 23 -21.71 10.86 -7.82
CA PRO A 23 -22.69 11.30 -8.80
C PRO A 23 -22.38 10.81 -10.21
N LEU A 24 -23.41 10.49 -11.01
CA LEU A 24 -23.27 9.88 -12.34
C LEU A 24 -22.38 10.69 -13.32
N TRP A 25 -22.33 12.00 -13.17
CA TRP A 25 -21.50 12.90 -13.98
C TRP A 25 -20.03 12.97 -13.54
N GLU A 26 -19.71 12.40 -12.38
CA GLU A 26 -18.36 12.38 -11.82
C GLU A 26 -17.70 11.01 -11.99
N THR A 27 -16.42 11.03 -12.32
CA THR A 27 -15.59 9.84 -12.48
C THR A 27 -14.99 9.46 -11.13
N THR A 28 -15.23 8.24 -10.67
CA THR A 28 -14.56 7.71 -9.48
C THR A 28 -13.05 7.62 -9.71
N THR A 29 -12.28 8.03 -8.72
CA THR A 29 -10.82 7.99 -8.69
C THR A 29 -10.34 7.35 -7.39
N ALA A 30 -9.04 7.06 -7.29
CA ALA A 30 -8.45 6.58 -6.05
C ALA A 30 -8.65 7.54 -4.87
N ARG A 31 -8.74 8.87 -5.08
CA ARG A 31 -9.10 9.85 -4.03
C ARG A 31 -10.43 9.53 -3.36
N HIS A 32 -11.46 9.19 -4.14
CA HIS A 32 -12.76 8.80 -3.60
C HIS A 32 -12.69 7.52 -2.73
N TYR A 33 -11.77 6.59 -3.04
CA TYR A 33 -11.50 5.46 -2.16
C TYR A 33 -10.78 5.87 -0.87
N VAL A 34 -9.92 6.89 -0.92
CA VAL A 34 -9.28 7.44 0.28
C VAL A 34 -10.28 8.17 1.18
N ASP A 35 -11.27 8.87 0.61
CA ASP A 35 -12.35 9.49 1.39
C ASP A 35 -13.09 8.43 2.21
N LYS A 36 -13.48 7.33 1.56
CA LYS A 36 -14.08 6.16 2.24
C LYS A 36 -13.15 5.52 3.26
N LEU A 37 -11.87 5.38 2.91
CA LEU A 37 -10.87 4.82 3.82
C LEU A 37 -10.75 5.68 5.08
N THR A 38 -10.83 7.00 4.94
CA THR A 38 -10.75 7.95 6.06
C THR A 38 -11.91 7.74 7.02
N GLU A 39 -13.14 7.67 6.53
CA GLU A 39 -14.33 7.34 7.34
C GLU A 39 -14.19 6.00 8.06
N ILE A 40 -13.69 4.97 7.37
CA ILE A 40 -13.46 3.64 7.93
C ILE A 40 -12.42 3.68 9.05
N LEU A 41 -11.30 4.39 8.82
CA LEU A 41 -10.24 4.53 9.81
C LEU A 41 -10.72 5.28 11.06
N GLU A 42 -11.50 6.34 10.89
CA GLU A 42 -12.08 7.11 12.00
C GLU A 42 -13.05 6.26 12.84
N LYS A 43 -13.92 5.49 12.17
CA LYS A 43 -14.85 4.56 12.82
C LYS A 43 -14.13 3.50 13.67
N GLU A 44 -12.95 3.07 13.23
CA GLU A 44 -12.08 2.12 13.93
C GLU A 44 -11.11 2.80 14.91
N HIS A 45 -11.30 4.09 15.16
CA HIS A 45 -10.49 4.92 16.05
C HIS A 45 -9.01 5.04 15.66
N HIS A 46 -8.66 4.83 14.39
CA HIS A 46 -7.36 5.16 13.83
C HIS A 46 -7.27 6.66 13.47
N ILE A 47 -6.05 7.16 13.29
CA ILE A 47 -5.78 8.54 12.85
C ILE A 47 -5.26 8.46 11.42
N TYR A 48 -6.00 9.00 10.47
CA TYR A 48 -5.54 9.21 9.10
C TYR A 48 -4.49 10.32 9.06
N LYS A 49 -3.43 10.11 8.26
CA LYS A 49 -2.28 11.00 8.09
C LYS A 49 -1.94 11.22 6.61
N GLY A 50 -2.93 11.33 5.74
CA GLY A 50 -2.67 11.59 4.32
C GLY A 50 -2.73 13.08 3.94
N GLU A 51 -2.80 13.35 2.65
CA GLU A 51 -3.00 14.69 2.08
C GLU A 51 -4.30 15.33 2.57
N ASP A 52 -4.28 16.65 2.75
CA ASP A 52 -5.47 17.48 2.94
C ASP A 52 -5.97 17.94 1.56
N ASP A 53 -7.30 18.04 1.38
CA ASP A 53 -7.95 18.48 0.12
C ASP A 53 -7.47 19.88 -0.30
N GLY A 54 -6.40 19.94 -1.09
CA GLY A 54 -5.76 21.20 -1.52
C GLY A 54 -4.23 21.14 -1.59
N GLU A 55 -3.60 20.17 -0.93
CA GLU A 55 -2.18 19.86 -1.14
C GLU A 55 -2.01 18.89 -2.32
N SER A 56 -2.55 19.25 -3.50
CA SER A 56 -2.36 18.45 -4.71
C SER A 56 -0.87 18.36 -5.05
N LEU A 57 -0.31 17.15 -4.91
CA LEU A 57 1.11 16.88 -5.07
C LEU A 57 1.56 16.75 -6.54
N ALA A 58 0.89 17.42 -7.48
CA ALA A 58 1.23 17.27 -8.91
C ALA A 58 2.71 17.62 -9.19
N ASP A 59 3.30 18.50 -8.39
CA ASP A 59 4.66 19.02 -8.58
C ASP A 59 5.67 18.44 -7.56
N PHE A 60 6.22 17.26 -7.88
CA PHE A 60 7.26 16.53 -7.11
C PHE A 60 8.56 17.29 -6.85
N GLN A 61 8.81 18.37 -7.58
CA GLN A 61 10.06 19.13 -7.45
C GLN A 61 10.03 20.13 -6.29
N ASP A 62 8.88 20.37 -5.66
CA ASP A 62 8.81 21.25 -4.51
C ASP A 62 9.28 20.54 -3.23
N SER A 63 10.53 20.85 -2.85
CA SER A 63 11.15 20.38 -1.60
C SER A 63 10.30 20.63 -0.34
N THR A 64 9.41 21.64 -0.38
CA THR A 64 8.49 21.98 0.71
C THR A 64 7.40 20.92 0.85
N ILE A 65 6.83 20.46 -0.25
CA ILE A 65 5.79 19.42 -0.26
C ILE A 65 6.36 18.09 0.24
N GLY A 66 7.55 17.71 -0.26
CA GLY A 66 8.26 16.53 0.22
C GLY A 66 8.52 16.56 1.74
N SER A 67 8.80 17.73 2.31
CA SER A 67 9.02 17.87 3.76
C SER A 67 7.76 17.61 4.60
N LYS A 68 6.60 18.11 4.17
CA LYS A 68 5.32 17.90 4.87
C LYS A 68 4.88 16.43 4.86
N LEU A 69 5.01 15.75 3.73
CA LEU A 69 4.71 14.32 3.65
C LEU A 69 5.68 13.52 4.52
N ALA A 70 6.96 13.87 4.48
CA ALA A 70 7.96 13.23 5.32
C ALA A 70 7.59 13.36 6.81
N ASP A 71 7.05 14.51 7.25
CA ASP A 71 6.54 14.70 8.61
C ASP A 71 5.34 13.79 8.92
N LYS A 72 4.35 13.72 8.02
CA LYS A 72 3.18 12.84 8.16
C LYS A 72 3.58 11.35 8.23
N ILE A 73 4.51 10.92 7.39
CA ILE A 73 5.04 9.54 7.39
C ILE A 73 5.85 9.27 8.65
N PHE A 74 6.71 10.22 9.08
CA PHE A 74 7.54 10.11 10.28
C PHE A 74 6.71 9.92 11.56
N ASP A 75 5.57 10.60 11.65
CA ASP A 75 4.62 10.46 12.77
C ASP A 75 3.68 9.25 12.63
N SER A 76 3.76 8.50 11.54
CA SER A 76 2.90 7.34 11.30
C SER A 76 3.51 6.03 11.81
N SER A 77 2.66 5.02 11.98
CA SER A 77 3.07 3.67 12.41
C SER A 77 2.80 2.61 11.35
N VAL A 78 1.86 2.91 10.44
CA VAL A 78 1.43 2.05 9.33
C VAL A 78 1.30 2.93 8.09
N THR A 79 1.70 2.38 6.95
CA THR A 79 1.45 2.95 5.63
C THR A 79 0.55 2.01 4.85
N ILE A 80 -0.65 2.48 4.48
CA ILE A 80 -1.51 1.81 3.51
C ILE A 80 -1.11 2.31 2.13
N VAL A 81 -0.86 1.39 1.20
CA VAL A 81 -0.65 1.73 -0.21
C VAL A 81 -1.87 1.25 -0.98
N LEU A 82 -2.59 2.16 -1.63
CA LEU A 82 -3.66 1.77 -2.54
C LEU A 82 -3.06 1.32 -3.86
N ILE A 83 -3.27 0.05 -4.20
CA ILE A 83 -2.85 -0.54 -5.47
C ILE A 83 -4.02 -0.41 -6.42
N SER A 84 -3.84 0.39 -7.47
CA SER A 84 -4.78 0.56 -8.57
C SER A 84 -4.10 0.26 -9.89
N LYS A 85 -4.88 -0.14 -10.89
CA LYS A 85 -4.37 -0.56 -12.21
C LYS A 85 -3.61 0.57 -12.94
N GLY A 86 -3.94 1.83 -12.67
CA GLY A 86 -3.32 3.02 -13.26
C GLY A 86 -2.31 3.74 -12.35
N MET A 87 -1.87 3.12 -11.23
CA MET A 87 -1.00 3.75 -10.24
C MET A 87 0.39 4.17 -10.78
N LYS A 88 0.86 3.57 -11.88
CA LYS A 88 2.17 3.81 -12.47
C LYS A 88 2.06 4.61 -13.76
N GLU A 89 2.91 5.61 -13.89
CA GLU A 89 3.07 6.39 -15.12
C GLU A 89 4.28 5.93 -15.93
N SER A 90 4.30 6.25 -17.22
CA SER A 90 5.43 6.00 -18.13
C SER A 90 6.60 6.97 -17.90
N LYS A 91 6.96 7.19 -16.64
CA LYS A 91 8.12 7.98 -16.19
C LYS A 91 8.96 7.17 -15.21
N PRO A 92 10.25 7.50 -14.99
CA PRO A 92 11.08 6.77 -14.05
C PRO A 92 10.43 6.67 -12.67
N GLU A 93 10.57 5.53 -11.98
CA GLU A 93 9.90 5.32 -10.68
C GLU A 93 10.36 6.31 -9.61
N ARG A 94 11.63 6.72 -9.66
CA ARG A 94 12.20 7.76 -8.79
C ARG A 94 11.54 9.14 -8.93
N ASP A 95 10.85 9.38 -10.05
CA ASP A 95 10.15 10.63 -10.35
C ASP A 95 8.64 10.53 -10.02
N GLN A 96 8.20 9.45 -9.38
CA GLN A 96 6.83 9.24 -8.90
C GLN A 96 6.82 9.19 -7.36
N TRP A 97 5.77 9.73 -6.75
CA TRP A 97 5.68 9.90 -5.28
C TRP A 97 5.60 8.57 -4.51
N ILE A 98 4.77 7.63 -4.97
CA ILE A 98 4.48 6.38 -4.26
C ILE A 98 5.78 5.60 -3.90
N PRO A 99 6.73 5.37 -4.82
CA PRO A 99 8.03 4.77 -4.48
C PRO A 99 8.78 5.50 -3.36
N TRP A 100 8.79 6.83 -3.39
CA TRP A 100 9.46 7.64 -2.38
C TRP A 100 8.77 7.54 -1.02
N GLU A 101 7.44 7.59 -0.96
CA GLU A 101 6.67 7.47 0.29
C GLU A 101 6.88 6.11 0.95
N ILE A 102 6.94 5.04 0.15
CA ILE A 102 7.21 3.68 0.65
C ILE A 102 8.65 3.56 1.14
N SER A 103 9.62 4.09 0.38
CA SER A 103 11.04 4.14 0.76
C SER A 103 11.22 4.87 2.09
N TYR A 104 10.55 6.02 2.24
CA TYR A 104 10.57 6.80 3.47
C TYR A 104 9.94 6.02 4.63
N SER A 105 8.77 5.40 4.40
CA SER A 105 8.07 4.57 5.38
C SER A 105 8.90 3.38 5.89
N LEU A 106 9.77 2.81 5.06
CA LEU A 106 10.59 1.66 5.43
C LEU A 106 11.87 2.03 6.19
N LYS A 107 12.35 3.28 6.05
CA LYS A 107 13.60 3.75 6.64
C LYS A 107 13.38 4.27 8.07
N GLU A 108 14.30 3.95 8.95
CA GLU A 108 14.41 4.62 10.25
C GLU A 108 15.19 5.92 10.04
N GLN A 109 14.62 7.04 10.46
CA GLN A 109 15.21 8.36 10.29
C GLN A 109 15.37 9.00 11.66
N THR A 110 16.45 9.76 11.85
CA THR A 110 16.63 10.57 13.06
C THR A 110 16.40 12.03 12.71
N ARG A 111 15.56 12.70 13.50
CA ARG A 111 15.24 14.12 13.43
C ARG A 111 15.49 14.77 14.79
N ASN A 112 15.48 16.10 14.84
CA ASN A 112 15.76 16.85 16.07
C ASN A 112 14.83 16.49 17.24
N TYR A 113 13.62 15.99 16.96
CA TYR A 113 12.60 15.62 17.94
C TYR A 113 12.40 14.10 18.09
N GLY A 114 13.28 13.27 17.54
CA GLY A 114 13.27 11.82 17.79
C GLY A 114 13.71 10.96 16.60
N ARG A 115 13.55 9.64 16.74
CA ARG A 115 13.85 8.65 15.69
C ARG A 115 12.56 7.94 15.27
N SER A 116 12.26 7.91 13.97
CA SER A 116 11.15 7.12 13.45
C SER A 116 11.48 5.64 13.52
N LYS A 117 10.42 4.84 13.68
CA LYS A 117 10.48 3.40 13.44
C LYS A 117 10.11 3.13 11.98
N THR A 118 10.60 2.02 11.43
CA THR A 118 10.05 1.46 10.19
C THR A 118 8.54 1.27 10.33
N ASN A 119 7.74 1.68 9.34
CA ASN A 119 6.30 1.46 9.36
C ASN A 119 5.95 0.02 8.98
N GLY A 120 4.84 -0.49 9.51
CA GLY A 120 4.15 -1.62 8.88
C GLY A 120 3.54 -1.16 7.57
N ILE A 121 3.58 -1.99 6.52
CA ILE A 121 3.04 -1.62 5.21
C ILE A 121 2.03 -2.67 4.76
N ILE A 122 0.90 -2.19 4.22
CA ILE A 122 -0.13 -3.03 3.61
C ILE A 122 -0.50 -2.51 2.24
N ALA A 123 -0.60 -3.40 1.27
CA ALA A 123 -1.09 -3.13 -0.07
C ALA A 123 -2.60 -3.45 -0.13
N VAL A 124 -3.43 -2.42 -0.16
CA VAL A 124 -4.88 -2.56 -0.34
C VAL A 124 -5.20 -2.38 -1.81
N VAL A 125 -5.70 -3.44 -2.42
CA VAL A 125 -5.91 -3.51 -3.87
C VAL A 125 -7.30 -3.01 -4.19
N LEU A 126 -7.41 -2.00 -5.03
CA LEU A 126 -8.68 -1.47 -5.50
C LEU A 126 -9.21 -2.34 -6.65
N PRO A 127 -10.52 -2.58 -6.76
CA PRO A 127 -11.08 -3.21 -7.95
C PRO A 127 -10.87 -2.30 -9.17
N ASP A 128 -10.63 -2.89 -10.34
CA ASP A 128 -10.51 -2.16 -11.60
C ASP A 128 -11.85 -1.65 -12.11
N GLU A 129 -11.88 -1.04 -13.30
CA GLU A 129 -13.07 -0.41 -13.88
C GLU A 129 -14.27 -1.37 -14.01
N PHE A 130 -14.01 -2.69 -14.02
CA PHE A 130 -15.02 -3.76 -14.15
C PHE A 130 -15.34 -4.45 -12.83
N GLY A 131 -14.76 -4.00 -11.71
CA GLY A 131 -14.95 -4.62 -10.40
C GLY A 131 -13.99 -5.78 -10.15
N SER A 132 -13.02 -6.01 -11.04
CA SER A 132 -12.10 -7.14 -10.98
C SER A 132 -10.82 -6.80 -10.22
N TYR A 133 -10.25 -7.82 -9.57
CA TYR A 133 -8.93 -7.74 -8.94
C TYR A 133 -7.87 -8.50 -9.74
N GLU A 134 -8.24 -9.16 -10.84
CA GLU A 134 -7.37 -10.11 -11.56
C GLU A 134 -6.12 -9.47 -12.18
N TYR A 135 -6.13 -8.16 -12.38
CA TYR A 135 -4.92 -7.43 -12.77
C TYR A 135 -3.78 -7.57 -11.74
N TYR A 136 -4.11 -7.91 -10.48
CA TYR A 136 -3.13 -8.14 -9.43
C TYR A 136 -3.31 -9.45 -8.64
N ILE A 137 -4.53 -9.78 -8.18
CA ILE A 137 -4.82 -10.98 -7.39
C ILE A 137 -5.69 -11.93 -8.21
N THR A 138 -5.16 -13.10 -8.55
CA THR A 138 -5.90 -14.18 -9.21
C THR A 138 -5.98 -15.43 -8.32
N ARG A 139 -6.94 -16.32 -8.60
CA ARG A 139 -7.09 -17.60 -7.92
C ARG A 139 -6.57 -18.72 -8.82
N ASP A 140 -5.66 -19.53 -8.30
CA ASP A 140 -5.31 -20.80 -8.91
C ASP A 140 -6.11 -21.91 -8.23
N VAL A 141 -7.01 -22.53 -8.99
CA VAL A 141 -7.89 -23.60 -8.49
C VAL A 141 -7.15 -24.93 -8.35
N ILE A 142 -6.18 -25.19 -9.23
CA ILE A 142 -5.42 -26.45 -9.24
C ILE A 142 -4.51 -26.50 -8.01
N CYS A 143 -3.78 -25.41 -7.77
CA CYS A 143 -2.87 -25.31 -6.65
C CYS A 143 -3.53 -24.84 -5.35
N ASP A 144 -4.83 -24.54 -5.38
CA ASP A 144 -5.60 -24.01 -4.25
C ASP A 144 -4.94 -22.78 -3.60
N CYS A 145 -4.23 -21.95 -4.39
CA CYS A 145 -3.53 -20.75 -3.91
C CYS A 145 -4.01 -19.47 -4.61
N ARG A 146 -3.63 -18.31 -4.08
CA ARG A 146 -3.79 -17.04 -4.80
C ARG A 146 -2.46 -16.68 -5.46
N SER A 147 -2.51 -16.11 -6.65
CA SER A 147 -1.34 -15.60 -7.35
C SER A 147 -1.33 -14.07 -7.29
N LEU A 148 -0.16 -13.49 -7.09
CA LEU A 148 0.05 -12.05 -7.06
C LEU A 148 0.84 -11.63 -8.29
N ASN A 149 0.21 -10.90 -9.21
CA ASN A 149 0.80 -10.40 -10.44
C ASN A 149 1.64 -9.13 -10.15
N THR A 150 2.82 -9.31 -9.55
CA THR A 150 3.63 -8.18 -9.02
C THR A 150 4.39 -7.38 -10.08
N SER A 151 4.36 -7.78 -11.35
CA SER A 151 5.20 -7.19 -12.41
C SER A 151 4.92 -5.71 -12.67
N PHE A 152 3.66 -5.28 -12.57
CA PHE A 152 3.27 -3.88 -12.81
C PHE A 152 3.52 -2.96 -11.61
N LEU A 153 3.74 -3.52 -10.41
CA LEU A 153 4.02 -2.74 -9.21
C LEU A 153 5.32 -1.95 -9.37
N PHE A 154 5.43 -0.85 -8.62
CA PHE A 154 6.72 -0.21 -8.39
C PHE A 154 7.73 -1.22 -7.82
N GLN A 155 8.99 -1.10 -8.21
CA GLN A 155 10.09 -1.98 -7.81
C GLN A 155 10.13 -2.16 -6.29
N ILE A 156 9.99 -1.08 -5.52
CA ILE A 156 10.01 -1.16 -4.05
C ILE A 156 8.86 -2.00 -3.47
N LEU A 157 7.67 -1.97 -4.08
CA LEU A 157 6.56 -2.85 -3.68
C LEU A 157 6.84 -4.29 -4.08
N ARG A 158 7.20 -4.49 -5.36
CA ARG A 158 7.45 -5.82 -5.94
C ARG A 158 8.53 -6.58 -5.17
N GLU A 159 9.63 -5.92 -4.81
CA GLU A 159 10.76 -6.56 -4.12
C GLU A 159 10.53 -6.79 -2.62
N ASN A 160 9.46 -6.23 -2.05
CA ASN A 160 9.01 -6.57 -0.68
C ASN A 160 7.85 -7.58 -0.66
N MET A 161 7.56 -8.22 -1.81
CA MET A 161 6.68 -9.38 -1.91
C MET A 161 7.52 -10.66 -1.94
N PHE A 162 7.06 -11.73 -1.29
CA PHE A 162 7.73 -13.03 -1.23
C PHE A 162 9.19 -12.97 -0.73
N ASN A 163 9.51 -12.00 0.13
CA ASN A 163 10.87 -11.68 0.60
C ASN A 163 11.20 -12.23 2.00
N ILE A 164 10.46 -13.23 2.49
CA ILE A 164 10.82 -13.96 3.71
C ILE A 164 12.15 -14.72 3.50
N LYS A 165 13.08 -14.63 4.46
CA LYS A 165 14.41 -15.26 4.37
C LYS A 165 14.35 -16.79 4.36
N LYS A 166 13.37 -17.36 5.07
CA LYS A 166 13.17 -18.81 5.21
C LYS A 166 11.74 -19.17 4.82
N PRO A 167 11.42 -19.26 3.51
CA PRO A 167 10.05 -19.50 3.06
C PRO A 167 9.58 -20.92 3.35
N ASN A 168 8.36 -21.06 3.88
CA ASN A 168 7.62 -22.30 3.80
C ASN A 168 6.91 -22.36 2.45
N ARG A 169 7.37 -23.24 1.56
CA ARG A 169 6.86 -23.35 0.19
C ARG A 169 6.85 -24.78 -0.31
N ARG A 170 5.93 -25.06 -1.24
CA ARG A 170 5.82 -26.32 -1.98
C ARG A 170 5.81 -26.06 -3.48
N ILE A 171 6.10 -27.08 -4.27
CA ILE A 171 5.95 -27.02 -5.74
C ILE A 171 4.51 -27.40 -6.10
N CYS A 172 3.94 -26.69 -7.06
CA CYS A 172 2.68 -27.02 -7.73
C CYS A 172 2.72 -26.49 -9.17
N GLU A 173 2.38 -27.31 -10.16
CA GLU A 173 2.45 -26.94 -11.59
C GLU A 173 3.79 -26.27 -11.99
N GLY A 174 4.90 -26.77 -11.46
CA GLY A 174 6.24 -26.23 -11.72
C GLY A 174 6.56 -24.88 -11.05
N SER A 175 5.65 -24.32 -10.26
CA SER A 175 5.80 -23.03 -9.58
C SER A 175 5.85 -23.18 -8.04
N TRP A 176 6.45 -22.21 -7.37
CA TRP A 176 6.49 -22.15 -5.90
C TRP A 176 5.20 -21.59 -5.33
N VAL A 177 4.54 -22.38 -4.47
CA VAL A 177 3.39 -21.96 -3.66
C VAL A 177 3.87 -21.70 -2.24
N TYR A 178 3.73 -20.46 -1.79
CA TYR A 178 4.15 -20.02 -0.46
C TYR A 178 3.02 -20.18 0.57
N SER A 179 3.39 -20.47 1.81
CA SER A 179 2.47 -20.60 2.95
C SER A 179 2.85 -19.65 4.07
N GLY A 180 1.85 -19.16 4.81
CA GLY A 180 2.04 -18.19 5.90
C GLY A 180 2.48 -16.81 5.40
N ASP A 181 3.19 -16.08 6.26
CA ASP A 181 3.66 -14.73 6.00
C ASP A 181 4.94 -14.75 5.16
N CYS A 182 4.76 -14.81 3.83
CA CYS A 182 5.87 -14.87 2.88
C CYS A 182 6.35 -13.49 2.40
N SER A 183 5.58 -12.43 2.62
CA SER A 183 5.89 -11.05 2.22
C SER A 183 5.92 -10.14 3.45
N TYR A 184 6.85 -9.19 3.47
CA TYR A 184 6.81 -8.09 4.43
C TYR A 184 5.57 -7.21 4.21
N ILE A 185 5.23 -6.94 2.95
CA ILE A 185 4.01 -6.21 2.56
C ILE A 185 2.90 -7.21 2.28
N GLN A 186 1.85 -7.21 3.10
CA GLN A 186 0.67 -8.03 2.83
C GLN A 186 -0.22 -7.37 1.78
N SER A 187 -0.72 -8.16 0.84
CA SER A 187 -1.73 -7.72 -0.13
C SER A 187 -3.12 -8.22 0.23
N VAL A 188 -4.11 -7.32 0.18
CA VAL A 188 -5.52 -7.59 0.51
C VAL A 188 -6.43 -6.87 -0.48
N LYS A 189 -7.53 -7.51 -0.89
CA LYS A 189 -8.55 -6.83 -1.71
C LYS A 189 -9.28 -5.78 -0.88
N TRP A 190 -9.64 -4.66 -1.50
CA TRP A 190 -10.45 -3.60 -0.87
C TRP A 190 -11.69 -4.17 -0.16
N GLU A 191 -12.46 -5.01 -0.86
CA GLU A 191 -13.68 -5.63 -0.32
C GLU A 191 -13.47 -6.45 0.96
N ASP A 192 -12.29 -7.03 1.16
CA ASP A 192 -11.96 -7.80 2.35
C ASP A 192 -11.38 -6.90 3.44
N PHE A 193 -10.56 -5.91 3.05
CA PHE A 193 -9.99 -4.94 3.96
C PHE A 193 -11.09 -4.18 4.72
N VAL A 194 -12.10 -3.65 4.01
CA VAL A 194 -13.15 -2.83 4.63
C VAL A 194 -14.05 -3.61 5.60
N LYS A 195 -14.09 -4.95 5.51
CA LYS A 195 -14.82 -5.80 6.47
C LYS A 195 -14.12 -5.89 7.82
N ASN A 196 -12.79 -5.80 7.84
CA ASN A 196 -12.01 -5.92 9.08
C ASN A 196 -10.68 -5.16 9.01
N PRO A 197 -10.72 -3.82 8.90
CA PRO A 197 -9.55 -2.98 8.69
C PRO A 197 -8.53 -3.11 9.83
N SER A 198 -8.98 -3.12 11.09
CA SER A 198 -8.14 -3.28 12.28
C SER A 198 -7.30 -4.57 12.23
N ARG A 199 -7.88 -5.70 11.81
CA ARG A 199 -7.14 -6.97 11.66
C ARG A 199 -5.96 -6.84 10.69
N TYR A 200 -6.17 -6.20 9.55
CA TYR A 200 -5.14 -6.04 8.54
C TYR A 200 -4.07 -5.02 8.94
N ILE A 201 -4.48 -3.93 9.61
CA ILE A 201 -3.57 -2.93 10.17
C ILE A 201 -2.69 -3.55 11.27
N ASP A 202 -3.28 -4.30 12.20
CA ASP A 202 -2.52 -4.97 13.25
C ASP A 202 -1.62 -6.08 12.66
N LYS A 203 -2.02 -6.74 11.56
CA LYS A 203 -1.13 -7.67 10.85
C LYS A 203 0.09 -6.96 10.24
N ALA A 204 -0.08 -5.78 9.65
CA ALA A 204 1.05 -4.99 9.13
C ALA A 204 2.04 -4.60 10.25
N ILE A 205 1.52 -4.32 11.46
CA ILE A 205 2.35 -4.07 12.66
C ILE A 205 3.10 -5.33 13.10
N GLU A 206 2.43 -6.48 13.10
CA GLU A 206 3.06 -7.76 13.44
C GLU A 206 4.23 -8.10 12.48
N LEU A 207 4.04 -7.88 11.17
CA LEU A 207 5.08 -8.08 10.16
C LEU A 207 6.25 -7.10 10.33
N ARG A 208 5.95 -5.84 10.68
CA ARG A 208 6.96 -4.85 11.05
C ARG A 208 7.78 -5.28 12.26
N ASP A 209 7.14 -5.80 13.30
CA ASP A 209 7.83 -6.22 14.52
C ASP A 209 8.71 -7.45 14.28
N ARG A 210 8.40 -8.24 13.24
CA ARG A 210 9.21 -9.35 12.71
C ARG A 210 10.03 -9.00 11.46
N LYS A 211 10.30 -7.72 11.20
CA LYS A 211 11.00 -7.26 9.97
C LYS A 211 12.32 -7.98 9.68
N ASP A 212 13.02 -8.43 10.72
CA ASP A 212 14.31 -9.11 10.58
C ASP A 212 14.19 -10.52 9.96
N GLU A 213 12.98 -11.08 9.87
CA GLU A 213 12.70 -12.32 9.15
C GLU A 213 12.66 -12.13 7.62
N PHE A 214 12.63 -10.88 7.15
CA PHE A 214 12.47 -10.51 5.73
C PHE A 214 13.70 -9.78 5.19
N ASP A 215 13.94 -9.94 3.88
CA ASP A 215 14.90 -9.13 3.13
C ASP A 215 14.21 -7.84 2.66
N VAL A 216 14.04 -6.89 3.59
CA VAL A 216 13.29 -5.65 3.34
C VAL A 216 14.08 -4.69 2.43
N ILE A 217 13.54 -4.41 1.24
CA ILE A 217 14.15 -3.47 0.30
C ILE A 217 13.63 -2.06 0.55
N LYS A 218 14.53 -1.14 0.87
CA LYS A 218 14.18 0.24 1.26
C LYS A 218 14.56 1.31 0.24
N ASN A 219 15.30 0.95 -0.80
CA ASN A 219 15.81 1.89 -1.79
C ASN A 219 15.10 1.67 -3.14
N ILE A 220 14.85 2.79 -3.81
CA ILE A 220 14.35 2.84 -5.18
C ILE A 220 15.55 2.66 -6.11
N LYS A 221 15.37 1.91 -7.21
CA LYS A 221 16.38 1.72 -8.25
C LYS A 221 16.23 2.74 -9.38
#